data_AF-A0A3A0ELT4-F1
#
_entry.id   AF-A0A3A0ELT4-F1
#
_cell.length_a   1.000
_cell.length_b   1.000
_cell.length_c   1.000
_cell.angle_alpha   90.00
_cell.angle_beta   90.00
_cell.angle_gamma   90.00
#
_symmetry.space_group_name_H-M   'P 1'
#
loop_
_entity.id
_entity.type
_entity.pdbx_description
1 polymer ?
#
loop_
_entity_poly.entity_id
_entity_poly.type
_entity_poly.pdbx_seq_one_letter_code
_entity_poly.pdbx_strand_id
1 'polypeptide(L)'
;MQPASAPPGPGVASEAASAAFAPDAGATPDAEVCVAFVMLDEQRAGRLREALQAAGAQVASTRIEQPSSYLVYAPPAFTRAEAQQRLAALRAAGQGDAFVMQDGPLRLAISVGLFRTEESARTLVTQLQERGETGLQIAPRGPVTVRTRLQARWPDAAAAAAAAAIGSRFDAVPRDCD
;
A
#
# COMPACT_ATOMS: atom_id res chain seq x y z
N MET A 1 14.25 -29.53 -81.30
CA MET A 1 12.81 -29.78 -81.60
C MET A 1 12.15 -30.24 -80.30
N GLN A 2 11.08 -29.57 -79.87
CA GLN A 2 10.10 -30.08 -78.87
C GLN A 2 9.50 -31.43 -79.35
N PRO A 3 8.68 -32.17 -78.56
CA PRO A 3 8.18 -31.96 -77.17
C PRO A 3 8.22 -33.25 -76.31
N ALA A 4 7.78 -33.20 -75.04
CA ALA A 4 6.77 -34.14 -74.51
C ALA A 4 6.40 -33.90 -73.03
N SER A 5 5.09 -33.71 -72.85
CA SER A 5 4.24 -34.26 -71.77
C SER A 5 4.01 -33.48 -70.47
N ALA A 6 2.70 -33.38 -70.21
CA ALA A 6 1.93 -32.67 -69.18
C ALA A 6 1.77 -33.52 -67.87
N PRO A 7 0.96 -33.08 -66.88
CA PRO A 7 1.01 -33.42 -65.43
C PRO A 7 0.08 -34.65 -65.11
N PRO A 8 -0.51 -34.96 -63.91
CA PRO A 8 -1.12 -34.11 -62.85
C PRO A 8 -0.87 -34.59 -61.39
N GLY A 9 -1.32 -33.80 -60.40
CA GLY A 9 -1.52 -34.32 -59.04
C GLY A 9 -2.03 -33.26 -58.06
N PRO A 10 -3.01 -33.58 -57.19
CA PRO A 10 -4.09 -32.66 -56.82
C PRO A 10 -4.07 -32.25 -55.34
N GLY A 11 -4.80 -31.19 -55.01
CA GLY A 11 -5.12 -30.85 -53.63
C GLY A 11 -6.47 -30.15 -53.56
N VAL A 12 -7.55 -30.92 -53.72
CA VAL A 12 -8.91 -30.46 -53.38
C VAL A 12 -9.27 -30.90 -51.95
N ALA A 13 -9.82 -29.93 -51.23
CA ALA A 13 -10.74 -29.95 -50.08
C ALA A 13 -10.93 -31.24 -49.25
N SER A 14 -10.92 -31.09 -47.92
CA SER A 14 -11.80 -31.86 -47.06
C SER A 14 -12.20 -31.10 -45.81
N GLU A 15 -13.52 -30.93 -45.71
CA GLU A 15 -14.31 -30.48 -44.58
C GLU A 15 -14.39 -31.59 -43.51
N ALA A 16 -14.68 -31.19 -42.27
CA ALA A 16 -15.08 -32.02 -41.13
C ALA A 16 -14.02 -32.87 -40.39
N ALA A 17 -13.51 -32.30 -39.29
CA ALA A 17 -13.39 -33.01 -38.02
C ALA A 17 -13.52 -32.01 -36.86
N SER A 18 -14.76 -31.60 -36.61
CA SER A 18 -15.17 -31.14 -35.29
C SER A 18 -15.09 -32.34 -34.35
N ALA A 19 -14.01 -32.41 -33.57
CA ALA A 19 -13.92 -33.23 -32.38
C ALA A 19 -13.36 -32.32 -31.28
N ALA A 20 -14.29 -31.93 -30.41
CA ALA A 20 -14.11 -31.19 -29.17
C ALA A 20 -12.75 -31.39 -28.51
N PHE A 21 -11.93 -30.34 -28.50
CA PHE A 21 -11.36 -29.93 -27.23
C PHE A 21 -12.38 -28.95 -26.66
N ALA A 22 -13.24 -29.48 -25.79
CA ALA A 22 -13.96 -28.62 -24.86
C ALA A 22 -12.90 -27.70 -24.22
N PRO A 23 -13.06 -26.36 -24.24
CA PRO A 23 -12.57 -25.65 -23.07
C PRO A 23 -13.25 -26.33 -21.91
N ASP A 24 -12.48 -26.78 -20.93
CA ASP A 24 -13.03 -27.25 -19.67
C ASP A 24 -13.89 -26.11 -19.10
N ALA A 25 -15.17 -26.13 -19.46
CA ALA A 25 -16.23 -25.38 -18.84
C ALA A 25 -16.54 -26.19 -17.59
N GLY A 26 -15.74 -25.98 -16.55
CA GLY A 26 -15.78 -26.85 -15.38
C GLY A 26 -15.06 -26.36 -14.14
N ALA A 27 -14.42 -25.19 -14.17
CA ALA A 27 -14.13 -24.45 -12.94
C ALA A 27 -14.70 -23.05 -13.12
N THR A 28 -15.86 -22.80 -12.50
CA THR A 28 -16.04 -21.48 -11.89
C THR A 28 -14.71 -21.13 -11.23
N PRO A 29 -14.09 -19.96 -11.46
CA PRO A 29 -13.10 -19.50 -10.52
C PRO A 29 -13.88 -19.41 -9.20
N ASP A 30 -13.77 -20.43 -8.37
CA ASP A 30 -14.03 -20.29 -6.95
C ASP A 30 -13.31 -19.01 -6.59
N ALA A 31 -14.08 -18.03 -6.11
CA ALA A 31 -13.60 -16.67 -6.01
C ALA A 31 -12.29 -16.71 -5.21
N GLU A 32 -11.19 -16.33 -5.86
CA GLU A 32 -9.86 -16.36 -5.26
C GLU A 32 -9.96 -15.66 -3.91
N VAL A 33 -9.69 -16.40 -2.83
CA VAL A 33 -9.87 -15.86 -1.48
C VAL A 33 -8.57 -15.21 -1.06
N CYS A 34 -8.66 -13.93 -0.69
CA CYS A 34 -7.53 -13.17 -0.19
C CYS A 34 -7.71 -12.87 1.29
N VAL A 35 -6.70 -13.20 2.10
CA VAL A 35 -6.64 -12.86 3.52
C VAL A 35 -5.37 -12.07 3.80
N ALA A 36 -5.55 -10.89 4.40
CA ALA A 36 -4.45 -10.04 4.85
C ALA A 36 -4.16 -10.21 6.35
N PHE A 37 -2.88 -10.12 6.70
CA PHE A 37 -2.40 -10.00 8.07
C PHE A 37 -1.52 -8.75 8.15
N VAL A 38 -1.82 -7.84 9.08
CA VAL A 38 -1.19 -6.51 9.16
C VAL A 38 -0.39 -6.34 10.45
N MET A 39 0.42 -5.28 10.52
CA MET A 39 1.14 -4.85 11.73
C MET A 39 2.16 -5.87 12.28
N LEU A 40 2.65 -6.77 11.44
CA LEU A 40 3.59 -7.81 11.85
C LEU A 40 5.01 -7.26 11.95
N ASP A 41 5.77 -7.64 12.97
CA ASP A 41 7.23 -7.48 12.96
C ASP A 41 7.87 -8.49 12.00
N GLU A 42 9.07 -8.18 11.50
CA GLU A 42 9.74 -8.96 10.43
C GLU A 42 9.86 -10.46 10.75
N GLN A 43 10.30 -10.79 11.97
CA GLN A 43 10.44 -12.18 12.43
C GLN A 43 9.12 -12.94 12.46
N ARG A 44 8.03 -12.27 12.87
CA ARG A 44 6.69 -12.85 12.91
C ARG A 44 6.13 -13.02 11.50
N ALA A 45 6.33 -12.02 10.64
CA ALA A 45 5.93 -12.05 9.24
C ALA A 45 6.62 -13.18 8.48
N GLY A 46 7.92 -13.40 8.71
CA GLY A 46 8.66 -14.52 8.12
C GLY A 46 8.03 -15.87 8.44
N ARG A 47 7.86 -16.17 9.73
CA ARG A 47 7.30 -17.46 10.16
C ARG A 47 5.84 -17.66 9.75
N LEU A 48 5.03 -16.60 9.80
CA LEU A 48 3.64 -16.66 9.33
C LEU A 48 3.57 -16.90 7.82
N ARG A 49 4.41 -16.22 7.03
CA ARG A 49 4.51 -16.45 5.58
C ARG A 49 4.84 -17.91 5.28
N GLU A 50 5.84 -18.50 5.95
CA GLU A 50 6.20 -19.91 5.73
C GLU A 50 5.03 -20.84 6.05
N ALA A 51 4.33 -20.61 7.16
CA ALA A 51 3.16 -21.41 7.54
C ALA A 51 2.00 -21.29 6.54
N LEU A 52 1.76 -20.09 6.01
CA LEU A 52 0.74 -19.84 4.99
C LEU A 52 1.10 -20.50 3.65
N GLN A 53 2.37 -20.43 3.24
CA GLN A 53 2.86 -21.09 2.03
C GLN A 53 2.81 -22.62 2.13
N ALA A 54 3.15 -23.19 3.28
CA ALA A 54 3.00 -24.62 3.55
C ALA A 54 1.53 -25.08 3.48
N ALA A 55 0.59 -24.17 3.73
CA ALA A 55 -0.85 -24.39 3.56
C ALA A 55 -1.37 -24.07 2.15
N GLY A 56 -0.48 -23.91 1.15
CA GLY A 56 -0.84 -23.72 -0.25
C GLY A 56 -1.16 -22.27 -0.65
N ALA A 57 -0.91 -21.29 0.21
CA ALA A 57 -1.19 -19.88 -0.10
C ALA A 57 -0.09 -19.25 -0.95
N GLN A 58 -0.48 -18.43 -1.93
CA GLN A 58 0.44 -17.47 -2.55
C GLN A 58 0.54 -16.23 -1.64
N VAL A 59 1.70 -16.02 -1.02
CA VAL A 59 1.91 -14.94 -0.05
C VAL A 59 2.74 -13.81 -0.62
N ALA A 60 2.13 -12.62 -0.73
CA ALA A 60 2.81 -11.36 -0.98
C ALA A 60 3.10 -10.63 0.35
N SER A 61 4.23 -9.92 0.41
CA SER A 61 4.64 -9.15 1.60
C SER A 61 4.88 -7.70 1.21
N THR A 62 4.30 -6.78 1.99
CA THR A 62 4.46 -5.34 1.82
C THR A 62 5.02 -4.75 3.10
N ARG A 63 6.11 -3.98 2.99
CA ARG A 63 6.68 -3.22 4.10
C ARG A 63 5.81 -1.98 4.33
N ILE A 64 5.42 -1.75 5.57
CA ILE A 64 4.70 -0.56 6.03
C ILE A 64 5.64 0.20 6.96
N GLU A 65 6.07 1.36 6.51
CA GLU A 65 6.86 2.29 7.32
C GLU A 65 5.91 3.13 8.17
N GLN A 66 6.06 3.04 9.49
CA GLN A 66 5.30 3.83 10.44
C GLN A 66 6.24 4.78 11.17
N PRO A 67 6.24 6.06 10.82
CA PRO A 67 6.97 7.06 11.58
C PRO A 67 6.37 7.16 12.99
N SER A 68 7.23 7.37 13.98
CA SER A 68 6.79 7.51 15.38
C SER A 68 5.88 8.72 15.62
N SER A 69 5.96 9.74 14.78
CA SER A 69 5.19 10.97 14.90
C SER A 69 5.08 11.70 13.55
N TYR A 70 4.14 12.63 13.47
CA TYR A 70 3.85 13.47 12.32
C TYR A 70 3.94 14.93 12.74
N LEU A 71 4.83 15.67 12.10
CA LEU A 71 5.04 17.09 12.33
C LEU A 71 4.19 17.88 11.35
N VAL A 72 3.31 18.73 11.88
CA VAL A 72 2.62 19.75 11.10
C VAL A 72 3.48 21.02 11.13
N TYR A 73 3.85 21.52 9.96
CA TYR A 73 4.71 22.70 9.85
C TYR A 73 4.33 23.60 8.68
N ALA A 74 4.61 24.89 8.80
CA ALA A 74 4.65 25.82 7.68
C ALA A 74 6.03 25.80 7.03
N PRO A 75 6.14 25.81 5.69
CA PRO A 75 7.40 25.70 4.96
C PRO A 75 8.39 26.80 5.35
N PRO A 76 9.71 26.52 5.24
CA PRO A 76 10.74 27.44 5.65
C PRO A 76 10.69 28.74 4.85
N ALA A 77 10.74 29.87 5.55
CA ALA A 77 10.83 31.17 4.92
C ALA A 77 12.27 31.49 4.47
N PHE A 78 12.41 32.39 3.51
CA PHE A 78 13.72 32.84 3.01
C PHE A 78 14.54 33.58 4.08
N THR A 79 13.89 34.27 5.01
CA THR A 79 14.55 35.04 6.06
C THR A 79 13.95 34.75 7.43
N ARG A 80 14.75 34.97 8.49
CA ARG A 80 14.28 34.84 9.87
C ARG A 80 13.15 35.83 10.21
N ALA A 81 13.19 37.05 9.63
CA ALA A 81 12.15 38.05 9.84
C ALA A 81 10.81 37.56 9.28
N GLU A 82 10.80 37.01 8.05
CA GLU A 82 9.61 36.41 7.45
C GLU A 82 9.06 35.25 8.27
N ALA A 83 9.94 34.38 8.78
CA ALA A 83 9.54 33.28 9.66
C ALA A 83 8.89 33.77 10.97
N GLN A 84 9.41 34.86 11.56
CA GLN A 84 8.83 35.46 12.77
C GLN A 84 7.48 36.13 12.49
N GLN A 85 7.31 36.80 11.34
CA GLN A 85 6.03 37.37 10.94
C GLN A 85 4.95 36.29 10.76
N ARG A 86 5.28 35.21 10.04
CA ARG A 86 4.37 34.07 9.87
C ARG A 86 4.05 33.37 11.21
N LEU A 87 5.03 33.29 12.11
CA LEU A 87 4.80 32.76 13.46
C LEU A 87 3.80 33.62 14.25
N ALA A 88 3.92 34.94 14.16
CA ALA A 88 2.98 35.85 14.81
C ALA A 88 1.56 35.70 14.23
N ALA A 89 1.42 35.55 12.92
CA ALA A 89 0.14 35.29 12.25
C ALA A 89 -0.50 33.98 12.75
N LEU A 90 0.27 32.88 12.76
CA LEU A 90 -0.19 31.58 13.26
C LEU A 90 -0.65 31.64 14.73
N ARG A 91 0.08 32.37 15.58
CA ARG A 91 -0.31 32.58 16.98
C ARG A 91 -1.57 33.41 17.12
N ALA A 92 -1.73 34.46 16.31
CA ALA A 92 -2.96 35.26 16.27
C ALA A 92 -4.17 34.44 15.79
N ALA A 93 -3.95 33.45 14.92
CA ALA A 93 -4.96 32.49 14.48
C ALA A 93 -5.26 31.36 15.51
N GLY A 94 -4.62 31.40 16.68
CA GLY A 94 -4.88 30.48 17.79
C GLY A 94 -3.85 29.36 17.97
N GLN A 95 -2.75 29.34 17.21
CA GLN A 95 -1.67 28.36 17.38
C GLN A 95 -0.58 28.87 18.32
N GLY A 96 -0.90 28.94 19.62
CA GLY A 96 0.01 29.42 20.66
C GLY A 96 1.31 28.63 20.75
N ASP A 97 1.24 27.30 20.56
CA ASP A 97 2.37 26.37 20.64
C ASP A 97 3.27 26.38 19.40
N ALA A 98 2.97 27.20 18.39
CA ALA A 98 3.80 27.32 17.21
C ALA A 98 5.18 27.90 17.54
N PHE A 99 6.23 27.43 16.85
CA PHE A 99 7.60 27.93 17.00
C PHE A 99 8.42 27.80 15.71
N VAL A 100 9.40 28.70 15.53
CA VAL A 100 10.35 28.64 14.40
C VAL A 100 11.45 27.61 14.70
N MET A 101 11.64 26.67 13.78
CA MET A 101 12.74 25.70 13.82
C MET A 101 14.07 26.40 13.56
N GLN A 102 15.03 26.18 14.46
CA GLN A 102 16.30 26.89 14.45
C GLN A 102 17.40 26.17 13.66
N ASP A 103 17.27 24.86 13.50
CA ASP A 103 18.31 23.98 12.94
C ASP A 103 17.72 22.85 12.08
N GLY A 104 18.59 22.19 11.30
CA GLY A 104 18.26 21.05 10.47
C GLY A 104 17.74 21.41 9.08
N PRO A 105 17.26 20.42 8.31
CA PRO A 105 16.78 20.62 6.94
C PRO A 105 15.53 21.49 6.84
N LEU A 106 14.81 21.66 7.96
CA LEU A 106 13.63 22.52 8.08
C LEU A 106 13.94 23.82 8.83
N ARG A 107 15.19 24.29 8.84
CA ARG A 107 15.54 25.57 9.45
C ARG A 107 14.71 26.71 8.85
N LEU A 108 14.21 27.61 9.70
CA LEU A 108 13.23 28.67 9.38
C LEU A 108 11.80 28.20 9.06
N ALA A 109 11.51 26.90 9.12
CA ALA A 109 10.14 26.40 9.12
C ALA A 109 9.45 26.69 10.45
N ILE A 110 8.12 26.70 10.47
CA ILE A 110 7.35 26.93 11.69
C ILE A 110 6.65 25.63 12.07
N SER A 111 7.06 25.01 13.16
CA SER A 111 6.35 23.88 13.74
C SER A 111 5.05 24.37 14.35
N VAL A 112 3.94 23.73 14.00
CA VAL A 112 2.61 24.03 14.56
C VAL A 112 2.20 22.96 15.58
N GLY A 113 2.63 21.72 15.38
CA GLY A 113 2.36 20.64 16.33
C GLY A 113 2.98 19.31 15.92
N LEU A 114 3.15 18.43 16.90
CA LEU A 114 3.60 17.05 16.70
C LEU A 114 2.49 16.09 17.11
N PHE A 115 2.12 15.19 16.19
CA PHE A 115 1.01 14.26 16.34
C PHE A 115 1.50 12.82 16.31
N ARG A 116 0.78 11.93 16.98
CA ARG A 116 1.11 10.50 17.00
C ARG A 116 0.65 9.77 15.73
N THR A 117 -0.43 10.24 15.11
CA THR A 117 -1.02 9.66 13.90
C THR A 117 -1.12 10.71 12.80
N GLU A 118 -1.08 10.26 11.54
CA GLU A 118 -1.22 11.14 10.39
C GLU A 118 -2.61 11.77 10.32
N GLU A 119 -3.64 11.00 10.67
CA GLU A 119 -5.03 11.46 10.67
C GLU A 119 -5.23 12.65 11.60
N SER A 120 -4.69 12.61 12.82
CA SER A 120 -4.78 13.76 13.74
C SER A 120 -4.03 14.99 13.21
N ALA A 121 -2.88 14.79 12.55
CA ALA A 121 -2.16 15.88 11.88
C ALA A 121 -2.99 16.48 10.73
N ARG A 122 -3.62 15.64 9.90
CA ARG A 122 -4.50 16.06 8.80
C ARG A 122 -5.70 16.84 9.33
N THR A 123 -6.33 16.37 10.40
CA THR A 123 -7.47 17.07 11.03
C THR A 123 -7.08 18.45 11.54
N LEU A 124 -5.89 18.63 12.13
CA LEU A 124 -5.41 19.97 12.50
C LEU A 124 -5.23 20.85 11.26
N VAL A 125 -4.58 20.34 10.21
CA VAL A 125 -4.33 21.08 8.97
C VAL A 125 -5.63 21.53 8.32
N THR A 126 -6.67 20.69 8.27
CA THR A 126 -7.99 21.07 7.77
C THR A 126 -8.61 22.18 8.62
N GLN A 127 -8.63 22.02 9.95
CA GLN A 127 -9.18 23.04 10.85
C GLN A 127 -8.48 24.39 10.73
N LEU A 128 -7.18 24.40 10.46
CA LEU A 128 -6.40 25.61 10.27
C LEU A 128 -6.69 26.27 8.93
N GLN A 129 -6.87 25.47 7.87
CA GLN A 129 -7.28 25.98 6.57
C GLN A 129 -8.65 26.65 6.62
N GLU A 130 -9.60 26.10 7.38
CA GLU A 130 -10.93 26.71 7.59
C GLU A 130 -10.85 28.06 8.34
N ARG A 131 -9.78 28.30 9.09
CA ARG A 131 -9.50 29.56 9.80
C ARG A 131 -8.68 30.54 8.98
N GLY A 132 -8.36 30.21 7.73
CA GLY A 132 -7.57 31.04 6.81
C GLY A 132 -6.07 30.74 6.78
N GLU A 133 -5.57 29.83 7.62
CA GLU A 133 -4.17 29.42 7.64
C GLU A 133 -3.92 28.31 6.60
N THR A 134 -3.39 28.71 5.44
CA THR A 134 -3.15 27.81 4.30
C THR A 134 -1.64 27.53 4.11
N GLY A 135 -1.33 26.43 3.44
CA GLY A 135 0.06 26.06 3.12
C GLY A 135 0.83 25.37 4.26
N LEU A 136 0.12 24.74 5.20
CA LEU A 136 0.70 23.82 6.16
C LEU A 136 0.98 22.46 5.51
N GLN A 137 2.07 21.82 5.91
CA GLN A 137 2.51 20.53 5.42
C GLN A 137 2.67 19.55 6.58
N ILE A 138 2.57 18.25 6.27
CA ILE A 138 2.76 17.16 7.23
C ILE A 138 4.02 16.41 6.82
N ALA A 139 4.96 16.25 7.75
CA ALA A 139 6.15 15.44 7.55
C ALA A 139 6.26 14.35 8.63
N PRO A 140 6.65 13.11 8.25
CA PRO A 140 7.00 12.09 9.23
C PRO A 140 8.21 12.54 10.07
N ARG A 141 8.19 12.26 11.37
CA ARG A 141 9.25 12.63 12.33
C ARG A 141 9.56 11.50 13.31
N GLY A 142 10.85 11.40 13.63
CA GLY A 142 11.39 10.42 14.59
C GLY A 142 11.69 9.06 13.96
N PRO A 143 12.01 8.04 14.77
CA PRO A 143 12.33 6.71 14.27
C PRO A 143 11.15 6.11 13.48
N VAL A 144 11.48 5.56 12.32
CA VAL A 144 10.53 4.81 11.48
C VAL A 144 10.54 3.36 11.97
N THR A 145 9.41 2.90 12.47
CA THR A 145 9.20 1.48 12.75
C THR A 145 8.67 0.81 11.51
N VAL A 146 9.23 -0.34 11.19
CA VAL A 146 8.80 -1.14 10.05
C VAL A 146 7.84 -2.20 10.54
N ARG A 147 6.67 -2.23 9.92
CA ARG A 147 5.72 -3.34 10.02
C ARG A 147 5.59 -4.02 8.67
N THR A 148 5.03 -5.21 8.66
CA THR A 148 4.79 -5.98 7.45
C THR A 148 3.31 -6.31 7.34
N ARG A 149 2.74 -6.09 6.15
CA ARG A 149 1.46 -6.68 5.73
C ARG A 149 1.77 -7.90 4.88
N LEU A 150 1.17 -9.03 5.24
CA LEU A 150 1.13 -10.22 4.38
C LEU A 150 -0.24 -10.28 3.73
N GLN A 151 -0.28 -10.62 2.45
CA GLN A 151 -1.50 -10.95 1.72
C GLN A 151 -1.35 -12.38 1.22
N ALA A 152 -2.21 -13.26 1.69
CA ALA A 152 -2.25 -14.66 1.31
C ALA A 152 -3.45 -14.89 0.40
N ARG A 153 -3.21 -15.45 -0.79
CA ARG A 153 -4.25 -15.78 -1.78
C ARG A 153 -4.35 -17.29 -1.93
N TRP A 154 -5.58 -17.79 -2.00
CA TRP A 154 -5.90 -19.18 -2.28
C TRP A 154 -6.88 -19.28 -3.45
N PRO A 155 -6.84 -20.38 -4.22
CA PRO A 155 -7.75 -20.57 -5.35
C PRO A 155 -9.21 -20.72 -4.93
N ASP A 156 -9.49 -21.12 -3.69
CA ASP A 156 -10.85 -21.35 -3.20
C ASP A 156 -10.97 -21.19 -1.67
N ALA A 157 -12.20 -21.10 -1.17
CA ALA A 157 -12.49 -20.90 0.23
C ALA A 157 -12.16 -22.09 1.14
N ALA A 158 -12.21 -23.32 0.61
CA ALA A 158 -11.84 -24.52 1.38
C ALA A 158 -10.32 -24.52 1.64
N ALA A 159 -9.52 -24.13 0.66
CA ALA A 159 -8.08 -23.95 0.80
C ALA A 159 -7.73 -22.82 1.79
N ALA A 160 -8.52 -21.74 1.82
CA ALA A 160 -8.33 -20.63 2.76
C ALA A 160 -8.80 -20.92 4.20
N ALA A 161 -9.53 -22.02 4.46
CA ALA A 161 -10.15 -22.30 5.75
C ALA A 161 -9.15 -22.36 6.92
N ALA A 162 -7.90 -22.73 6.65
CA ALA A 162 -6.83 -22.80 7.66
C ALA A 162 -6.25 -21.42 8.04
N ALA A 163 -6.51 -20.35 7.27
CA ALA A 163 -5.86 -19.05 7.42
C ALA A 163 -6.03 -18.47 8.83
N ALA A 164 -7.24 -18.51 9.40
CA ALA A 164 -7.51 -17.99 10.74
C ALA A 164 -6.80 -18.80 11.84
N ALA A 165 -6.76 -20.12 11.71
CA ALA A 165 -6.09 -21.01 12.65
C ALA A 165 -4.57 -20.83 12.59
N ILE A 166 -4.01 -20.64 11.39
CA ILE A 166 -2.59 -20.32 11.19
C ILE A 166 -2.28 -18.95 11.81
N GLY A 167 -3.03 -17.90 11.46
CA GLY A 167 -2.83 -16.55 11.99
C GLY A 167 -2.86 -16.47 13.51
N SER A 168 -3.78 -17.19 14.16
CA SER A 168 -3.91 -17.21 15.62
C SER A 168 -2.66 -17.74 16.34
N ARG A 169 -1.91 -18.68 15.74
CA ARG A 169 -0.64 -19.19 16.29
C ARG A 169 0.45 -18.11 16.36
N PHE A 170 0.30 -17.07 15.55
CA PHE A 170 1.22 -15.94 15.47
C PHE A 170 0.64 -14.66 16.04
N ASP A 171 -0.50 -14.72 16.75
CA ASP A 171 -1.18 -13.53 17.27
C ASP A 171 -1.45 -12.52 16.13
N ALA A 172 -1.89 -13.04 14.98
CA ALA A 172 -2.16 -12.26 13.77
C ALA A 172 -3.63 -12.45 13.38
N VAL A 173 -4.40 -11.36 13.44
CA VAL A 173 -5.83 -11.39 13.13
C VAL A 173 -6.01 -11.35 11.61
N PRO A 174 -6.70 -12.32 11.00
CA PRO A 174 -7.01 -12.28 9.57
C PRO A 174 -7.93 -11.09 9.26
N ARG A 175 -7.70 -10.47 8.12
CA ARG A 175 -8.49 -9.36 7.56
C ARG A 175 -8.76 -9.63 6.09
N ASP A 176 -9.78 -8.98 5.56
CA ASP A 176 -9.93 -8.89 4.10
C ASP A 176 -8.75 -8.11 3.49
N CYS A 177 -8.49 -8.32 2.21
CA CYS A 177 -7.38 -7.70 1.50
C CYS A 177 -7.64 -6.27 1.02
N ASP A 178 -8.88 -5.77 1.11
CA ASP A 178 -9.29 -4.37 0.84
C ASP A 178 -8.20 -3.33 1.19
#